data_AF-A0A971V2I5-F1
#
_entry.id   AF-A0A971V2I5-F1
#
_cell.length_a   1.000
_cell.length_b   1.000
_cell.length_c   1.000
_cell.angle_alpha   90.00
_cell.angle_beta   90.00
_cell.angle_gamma   90.00
#
_symmetry.space_group_name_H-M   'P 1'
#
loop_
_entity.id
_entity.type
_entity.pdbx_description
1 polymer ?
#
loop_
_entity_poly.entity_id
_entity_poly.type
_entity_poly.pdbx_seq_one_letter_code
_entity_poly.pdbx_strand_id
1 'polypeptide(L)' 'AVTLLKLMGFEEVKTGKTSGSRVRFRNELLDKEFKMHKPHPGKILKQYQLNDIKILLQDCNLIN' A
#
# COMPACT_ATOMS: atom_id res chain seq x y z
N ALA A 1 -5.04 4.53 -4.16
CA ALA A 1 -4.17 3.69 -3.33
C ALA A 1 -2.76 3.58 -3.93
N VAL A 2 -2.55 2.84 -5.02
CA VAL A 2 -1.19 2.65 -5.60
C VAL A 2 -0.49 3.97 -5.92
N THR A 3 -1.15 4.88 -6.63
CA THR A 3 -0.59 6.21 -6.96
C THR A 3 -0.29 7.03 -5.71
N LEU A 4 -1.18 7.02 -4.72
CA LEU A 4 -0.97 7.72 -3.44
C LEU A 4 0.27 7.19 -2.72
N LEU A 5 0.40 5.87 -2.57
CA LEU A 5 1.55 5.25 -1.92
C LEU A 5 2.86 5.60 -2.64
N LYS A 6 2.86 5.60 -3.98
CA LYS A 6 4.02 6.05 -4.78
C LYS A 6 4.37 7.51 -4.53
N LEU A 7 3.39 8.41 -4.50
CA LEU A 7 3.62 9.82 -4.18
C LEU A 7 4.17 10.03 -2.76
N MET A 8 3.84 9.13 -1.83
CA MET A 8 4.34 9.11 -0.45
C MET A 8 5.70 8.39 -0.31
N GLY A 9 6.39 8.09 -1.41
CA GLY A 9 7.72 7.47 -1.42
C GLY A 9 7.74 5.95 -1.24
N PHE A 10 6.60 5.27 -1.34
CA PHE A 10 6.54 3.81 -1.32
C PHE A 10 6.62 3.21 -2.73
N GLU A 11 7.52 2.25 -2.92
CA GLU A 11 7.70 1.53 -4.18
C GLU A 11 7.09 0.13 -4.13
N GLU A 12 6.49 -0.32 -5.24
CA GLU A 12 5.91 -1.67 -5.34
C GLU A 12 7.01 -2.71 -5.46
N VAL A 13 7.05 -3.65 -4.51
CA VAL A 13 8.01 -4.75 -4.48
C VAL A 13 7.47 -5.89 -5.35
N LYS A 14 8.23 -6.29 -6.37
CA LYS A 14 7.89 -7.44 -7.22
C LYS A 14 7.94 -8.72 -6.38
N THR A 15 6.78 -9.28 -6.06
CA THR A 15 6.68 -10.64 -5.53
C THR A 15 6.56 -11.63 -6.68
N GLY A 16 7.11 -12.84 -6.52
CA GLY A 16 7.11 -13.87 -7.57
C GLY A 16 5.71 -14.29 -8.04
N LYS A 17 5.69 -15.18 -9.05
CA LYS A 17 4.51 -15.59 -9.85
C LYS A 17 3.28 -16.12 -9.07
N THR A 18 3.35 -16.32 -7.76
CA THR A 18 2.30 -16.96 -6.93
C THR A 18 1.48 -16.01 -6.04
N SER A 19 1.71 -14.69 -6.06
CA SER A 19 1.05 -13.77 -5.10
C SER A 19 -0.40 -13.35 -5.43
N GLY A 20 -0.92 -13.63 -6.62
CA GLY A 20 -2.26 -13.19 -7.02
C GLY A 20 -2.42 -11.67 -6.98
N SER A 21 -3.57 -11.15 -6.54
CA SER A 21 -3.84 -9.71 -6.43
C SER A 21 -3.12 -9.00 -5.26
N ARG A 22 -2.34 -9.73 -4.46
CA ARG A 22 -1.59 -9.16 -3.33
C ARG A 22 -0.40 -8.37 -3.85
N VAL A 23 -0.23 -7.18 -3.29
CA VAL A 23 0.90 -6.30 -3.56
C VAL A 23 1.57 -5.87 -2.28
N ARG A 24 2.88 -5.66 -2.38
CA ARG A 24 3.73 -5.20 -1.31
C ARG A 24 4.37 -3.89 -1.73
N PHE A 25 4.46 -2.95 -0.79
CA PHE A 25 5.05 -1.64 -0.93
C PHE A 25 6.16 -1.49 0.10
N ARG A 26 7.28 -0.87 -0.26
CA ARG A 26 8.39 -0.57 0.66
C ARG A 26 8.78 0.90 0.53
N ASN A 27 9.01 1.56 1.66
CA ASN A 27 9.69 2.85 1.73
C ASN A 27 11.01 2.61 2.48
N GLU A 28 12.14 2.73 1.78
CA GLU A 28 13.46 2.44 2.35
C GLU A 28 13.92 3.51 3.34
N LEU A 29 13.55 4.77 3.12
CA LEU A 29 13.92 5.89 4.00
C LEU A 29 13.23 5.81 5.37
N LEU A 30 11.98 5.34 5.38
CA LEU A 30 11.19 5.17 6.59
C LEU A 30 11.37 3.79 7.24
N ASP A 31 12.07 2.87 6.56
CA ASP A 31 12.12 1.44 6.88
C ASP A 31 10.73 0.84 7.15
N LYS A 32 9.77 1.13 6.26
CA LYS A 32 8.38 0.66 6.35
C LYS A 32 7.99 -0.21 5.18
N GLU A 33 7.17 -1.21 5.46
CA GLU A 33 6.56 -2.09 4.47
C GLU A 33 5.03 -2.10 4.65
N PHE A 34 4.31 -2.12 3.54
CA PHE A 34 2.85 -2.22 3.52
C PHE A 34 2.38 -3.28 2.53
N LYS A 35 1.42 -4.11 2.93
CA LYS A 35 0.84 -5.13 2.06
C LYS A 35 -0.65 -4.87 1.92
N MET A 36 -1.15 -4.93 0.69
CA MET A 36 -2.58 -4.85 0.44
C MET A 36 -3.00 -5.75 -0.71
N HIS A 37 -4.29 -6.03 -0.79
CA HIS A 37 -4.89 -6.63 -1.97
C HIS A 37 -5.23 -5.51 -2.98
N LYS A 38 -4.81 -5.62 -4.24
CA LYS A 38 -5.33 -4.74 -5.30
C LYS A 38 -6.85 -4.93 -5.38
N PRO A 39 -7.63 -3.85 -5.54
CA PRO A 39 -9.07 -3.96 -5.71
C PRO A 39 -9.36 -4.80 -6.96
N HIS A 40 -10.05 -5.93 -6.77
CA HIS A 40 -10.37 -6.87 -7.83
C HIS A 40 -11.72 -7.57 -7.54
N PRO A 41 -12.62 -7.73 -8.53
CA PRO A 41 -12.58 -7.17 -9.90
C PRO A 41 -13.13 -5.74 -10.00
N GLY A 42 -13.85 -5.25 -8.99
CA GLY A 42 -14.27 -3.85 -8.94
C GLY A 42 -13.07 -2.99 -8.57
N LYS A 43 -12.79 -1.90 -9.31
CA LYS A 43 -11.74 -0.90 -8.97
C LYS A 43 -12.01 -0.16 -7.65
N ILE A 44 -12.99 -0.62 -6.86
CA ILE A 44 -13.40 -0.06 -5.58
C ILE A 44 -12.52 -0.66 -4.49
N LEU A 45 -11.85 0.21 -3.74
CA LEU A 45 -11.09 -0.20 -2.57
C LEU A 45 -12.04 -0.43 -1.39
N LYS A 46 -11.88 -1.54 -0.67
CA LYS A 46 -12.70 -1.81 0.50
C LYS A 46 -12.34 -0.85 1.64
N GLN A 47 -13.32 -0.49 2.47
CA GLN A 47 -13.14 0.49 3.55
C GLN A 47 -11.97 0.13 4.49
N TYR A 48 -11.80 -1.15 4.85
CA TYR A 48 -10.69 -1.55 5.72
C TYR A 48 -9.33 -1.23 5.10
N GLN A 49 -9.18 -1.35 3.77
CA GLN A 49 -7.92 -1.05 3.11
C GLN A 49 -7.64 0.46 3.07
N LEU A 50 -8.68 1.29 3.02
CA LEU A 50 -8.53 2.74 3.20
C LEU A 50 -8.07 3.05 4.62
N ASN A 51 -8.65 2.40 5.62
CA ASN A 51 -8.24 2.56 7.02
C ASN A 51 -6.79 2.09 7.23
N ASP A 52 -6.39 0.96 6.66
CA ASP A 52 -5.01 0.45 6.74
C ASP A 52 -4.01 1.43 6.12
N ILE A 53 -4.34 2.02 4.97
CA ILE A 53 -3.51 3.05 4.34
C ILE A 53 -3.45 4.30 5.23
N LYS A 54 -4.58 4.73 5.82
CA LYS A 54 -4.60 5.89 6.71
C LYS A 54 -3.69 5.68 7.91
N ILE A 55 -3.82 4.54 8.59
CA ILE A 55 -3.00 4.19 9.76
C ILE A 55 -1.51 4.17 9.38
N LEU A 56 -1.16 3.50 8.27
CA LEU A 56 0.22 3.50 7.78
C LEU A 56 0.78 4.92 7.61
N LEU A 57 0.01 5.81 6.96
CA LEU A 57 0.49 7.16 6.67
C LEU A 57 0.56 8.03 7.93
N GLN A 58 -0.34 7.84 8.91
CA GLN A 58 -0.27 8.50 10.22
C GLN A 58 0.95 7.99 11.03
N ASP A 59 1.18 6.68 11.06
CA ASP A 59 2.35 6.08 11.73
C ASP A 59 3.68 6.55 11.13
N CYS A 60 3.67 6.91 9.85
CA CYS A 60 4.81 7.48 9.13
C CYS A 60 4.92 9.01 9.25
N ASN A 61 4.00 9.67 9.97
CA ASN A 61 3.87 11.14 10.03
C ASN A 61 3.75 11.82 8.65
N LEU A 62 3.15 11.12 7.68
CA LEU A 62 2.95 11.63 6.32
C LEU A 62 1.62 12.36 6.14
N ILE A 63 0.66 12.12 7.05
CA ILE A 63 -0.63 12.79 7.14
C ILE A 63 -1.01 12.99 8.62
N ASN A 64 -1.94 13.91 8.88
CA ASN A 64 -2.54 14.14 10.20
C ASN A 64 -3.74 13.24 10.44
#